data_AF-A0A969XA11-F1
#
_entry.id   AF-A0A969XA11-F1
#
_cell.length_a   1.000
_cell.length_b   1.000
_cell.length_c   1.000
_cell.angle_alpha   90.00
_cell.angle_beta   90.00
_cell.angle_gamma   90.00
#
_symmetry.space_group_name_H-M   'P 1'
#
loop_
_entity.id
_entity.type
_entity.pdbx_description
1 polymer ?
#
loop_
_entity_poly.entity_id
_entity_poly.type
_entity_poly.pdbx_seq_one_letter_code
_entity_poly.pdbx_strand_id
1 'polypeptide(L)'
;MARSSREYTRIRKRIFVVAGITLSVVALVAFLLSWLLSTLVGPTNLYRYRISEAVGRPPVLGSGLSVSKLPSANFLRDVSFEPFLFQHEVDLLGGSANILYAEAKAAIAGQFGDGFFNGAAIRVVAAGSDGLNVRHKGTVANFGINRVGTFQLLSIPADVPPESAVLSFASNGGQSLAVGRGGMVLRDVTGQTITAGDSGITADLTGICAFNAGFMAVSEAGDAAYSEDGLAWEPWIVMTPAPLNAVAANANGTAVAVGPGGVILFGRNGVFSLVQSGTDRDLH
;
A
#
# COMPACT_ATOMS: atom_id res chain seq x y z
N MET A 1 24.62 -110.79 2.62
CA MET A 1 24.91 -109.37 2.33
C MET A 1 23.70 -108.78 1.61
N ALA A 2 23.09 -107.66 1.94
CA ALA A 2 23.11 -106.75 3.08
C ALA A 2 21.74 -106.03 3.06
N ARG A 3 21.12 -105.80 4.22
CA ARG A 3 19.85 -105.07 4.36
C ARG A 3 20.14 -103.56 4.35
N SER A 4 19.45 -102.80 3.49
CA SER A 4 19.48 -101.34 3.47
C SER A 4 18.28 -100.78 4.25
N SER A 5 18.54 -100.06 5.33
CA SER A 5 17.56 -99.32 6.14
C SER A 5 17.52 -97.86 5.73
N ARG A 6 16.35 -97.36 5.31
CA ARG A 6 16.10 -95.92 5.11
C ARG A 6 15.75 -95.25 6.44
N GLU A 7 16.57 -94.30 6.87
CA GLU A 7 16.26 -93.39 7.98
C GLU A 7 15.32 -92.27 7.51
N TYR A 8 14.16 -92.15 8.16
CA TYR A 8 13.26 -91.00 8.02
C TYR A 8 13.59 -89.96 9.10
N THR A 9 14.12 -88.81 8.70
CA THR A 9 14.36 -87.66 9.57
C THR A 9 13.04 -87.04 10.04
N ARG A 10 12.72 -87.20 11.34
CA ARG A 10 11.59 -86.55 12.01
C ARG A 10 11.81 -85.04 12.14
N ILE A 11 11.29 -84.26 11.20
CA ILE A 11 11.20 -82.80 11.31
C ILE A 11 10.32 -82.43 12.51
N ARG A 12 10.82 -81.54 13.38
CA ARG A 12 10.18 -81.16 14.66
C ARG A 12 8.86 -80.42 14.41
N LYS A 13 7.74 -81.14 14.51
CA LYS A 13 6.34 -80.64 14.37
C LYS A 13 6.09 -79.24 14.96
N ARG A 14 6.76 -78.88 16.07
CA ARG A 14 6.62 -77.58 16.75
C ARG A 14 7.04 -76.38 15.87
N ILE A 15 8.08 -76.51 15.05
CA ILE A 15 8.55 -75.41 14.18
C ILE A 15 7.53 -75.14 13.07
N PHE A 16 6.96 -76.20 12.50
CA PHE A 16 5.89 -76.08 11.51
C PHE A 16 4.61 -75.45 12.09
N VAL A 17 4.28 -75.77 13.35
CA VAL A 17 3.13 -75.17 14.03
C VAL A 17 3.36 -73.68 14.30
N VAL A 18 4.55 -73.29 14.79
CA VAL A 18 4.87 -71.87 15.04
C VAL A 18 4.96 -71.07 13.75
N ALA A 19 5.57 -71.62 12.70
CA ALA A 19 5.59 -71.01 11.38
C ALA A 19 4.16 -70.87 10.81
N GLY A 20 3.30 -71.88 11.00
CA GLY A 20 1.90 -71.80 10.60
C GLY A 20 1.14 -70.69 11.33
N ILE A 21 1.25 -70.61 12.67
CA ILE A 21 0.57 -69.59 13.48
C ILE A 21 1.05 -68.18 13.10
N THR A 22 2.36 -67.97 12.96
CA THR A 22 2.91 -66.66 12.57
C THR A 22 2.42 -66.22 11.20
N LEU A 23 2.35 -67.13 10.23
CA LEU A 23 1.84 -66.85 8.89
C LEU A 23 0.33 -66.55 8.91
N SER A 24 -0.44 -67.24 9.75
CA SER A 24 -1.86 -66.95 9.98
C SER A 24 -2.09 -65.56 10.60
N VAL A 25 -1.26 -65.15 11.57
CA VAL A 25 -1.37 -63.82 12.19
C VAL A 25 -1.06 -62.72 11.18
N VAL A 26 0.01 -62.88 10.38
CA VAL A 26 0.36 -61.91 9.33
C VAL A 26 -0.75 -61.79 8.29
N ALA A 27 -1.33 -62.91 7.85
CA ALA A 27 -2.45 -62.92 6.92
C ALA A 27 -3.69 -62.21 7.50
N LEU A 28 -3.98 -62.41 8.79
CA LEU A 28 -5.09 -61.75 9.48
C LEU A 28 -4.90 -60.23 9.56
N VAL A 29 -3.68 -59.78 9.88
CA VAL A 29 -3.36 -58.34 9.95
C VAL A 29 -3.47 -57.69 8.57
N ALA A 30 -2.96 -58.33 7.52
CA ALA A 30 -3.08 -57.84 6.15
C ALA A 30 -4.55 -57.77 5.70
N PHE A 31 -5.36 -58.76 6.07
CA PHE A 31 -6.80 -58.76 5.81
C PHE A 31 -7.50 -57.60 6.51
N LEU A 32 -7.23 -57.38 7.81
CA LEU A 32 -7.80 -56.28 8.58
C LEU A 32 -7.39 -54.91 8.03
N LEU A 33 -6.13 -54.73 7.63
CA LEU A 33 -5.65 -53.52 6.96
C LEU A 33 -6.36 -53.27 5.63
N SER A 34 -6.49 -54.30 4.80
CA SER A 34 -7.21 -54.21 3.52
C SER A 34 -8.69 -53.87 3.74
N TRP A 35 -9.31 -54.43 4.77
CA TRP A 35 -10.69 -54.13 5.12
C TRP A 35 -10.84 -52.68 5.61
N LEU A 36 -9.95 -52.20 6.48
CA LEU A 36 -9.93 -50.81 6.94
C LEU A 36 -9.70 -49.82 5.78
N LEU A 37 -8.79 -50.14 4.86
CA LEU A 37 -8.56 -49.34 3.65
C LEU A 37 -9.80 -49.29 2.75
N SER A 38 -10.56 -50.39 2.65
CA SER A 38 -11.81 -50.42 1.87
C SER A 38 -12.94 -49.59 2.47
N THR A 39 -12.93 -49.35 3.79
CA THR A 39 -13.93 -48.49 4.45
C THR A 39 -13.54 -47.01 4.44
N LEU A 40 -12.24 -46.70 4.40
CA LEU A 40 -11.71 -45.33 4.28
C LEU A 40 -11.71 -44.80 2.83
N VAL A 41 -11.51 -45.69 1.84
CA VAL A 41 -11.53 -45.34 0.42
C VAL A 41 -12.88 -45.74 -0.17
N GLY A 42 -13.84 -44.82 -0.15
CA GLY A 42 -15.15 -45.02 -0.77
C GLY A 42 -15.06 -45.29 -2.29
N PRO A 43 -16.08 -45.92 -2.88
CA PRO A 43 -16.08 -46.32 -4.28
C PRO A 43 -15.95 -45.10 -5.21
N THR A 44 -14.91 -45.08 -6.03
CA THR A 44 -14.80 -44.14 -7.15
C THR A 44 -15.76 -44.59 -8.25
N ASN A 45 -16.94 -43.97 -8.28
CA ASN A 45 -17.90 -44.15 -9.36
C ASN A 45 -17.34 -43.53 -10.66
N LEU A 46 -16.62 -44.32 -11.45
CA LEU A 46 -16.31 -43.98 -12.84
C LEU A 46 -17.56 -44.25 -13.68
N TYR A 47 -18.36 -43.22 -13.91
CA TYR A 47 -19.46 -43.29 -14.88
C TYR A 47 -18.90 -43.40 -16.30
N ARG A 48 -19.00 -44.59 -16.90
CA ARG A 48 -18.67 -44.83 -18.31
C ARG A 48 -19.95 -44.66 -19.15
N TYR A 49 -20.12 -43.52 -19.80
CA TYR A 49 -21.20 -43.29 -20.76
C TYR A 49 -20.76 -43.67 -22.17
N ARG A 50 -21.49 -44.59 -22.81
CA ARG A 50 -21.36 -44.92 -24.24
C ARG A 50 -22.51 -44.24 -24.98
N ILE A 51 -22.19 -43.29 -25.85
CA ILE A 51 -23.18 -42.59 -26.68
C ILE A 51 -23.21 -43.28 -28.04
N SER A 52 -24.33 -43.89 -28.39
CA SER A 52 -24.63 -44.34 -29.76
C SER A 52 -25.32 -43.22 -30.52
N GLU A 53 -24.76 -42.81 -31.65
CA GLU A 53 -25.36 -41.81 -32.54
C GLU A 53 -26.62 -42.37 -33.23
N ALA A 54 -27.73 -41.65 -33.10
CA ALA A 54 -28.80 -41.69 -34.08
C ALA A 54 -28.88 -40.30 -34.74
N VAL A 55 -28.41 -40.30 -35.98
CA VAL A 55 -28.42 -39.32 -37.06
C VAL A 55 -29.61 -38.33 -37.03
N GLY A 56 -29.32 -37.05 -37.33
CA GLY A 56 -30.25 -36.28 -38.15
C GLY A 56 -30.44 -34.77 -37.91
N ARG A 57 -29.42 -33.98 -37.52
CA ARG A 57 -29.45 -32.50 -37.72
C ARG A 57 -28.05 -31.96 -38.02
N PRO A 58 -27.90 -30.94 -38.90
CA PRO A 58 -26.61 -30.35 -39.21
C PRO A 58 -26.01 -29.71 -37.96
N PRO A 59 -24.67 -29.79 -37.76
CA PRO A 59 -24.04 -29.30 -36.54
C PRO A 59 -24.15 -27.79 -36.47
N VAL A 60 -24.99 -27.29 -35.57
CA VAL A 60 -24.87 -25.92 -35.07
C VAL A 60 -23.72 -25.95 -34.07
N LEU A 61 -22.56 -25.48 -34.51
CA LEU A 61 -21.42 -25.20 -33.63
C LEU A 61 -21.76 -23.99 -32.75
N GLY A 62 -22.50 -24.26 -31.68
CA GLY A 62 -22.66 -23.36 -30.55
C GLY A 62 -22.24 -24.11 -29.29
N SER A 63 -21.34 -23.54 -28.49
CA SER A 63 -20.95 -24.13 -27.19
C SER A 63 -22.11 -23.97 -26.20
N GLY A 64 -23.15 -24.80 -26.35
CA GLY A 64 -24.30 -24.84 -25.46
C GLY A 64 -23.94 -25.57 -24.16
N LEU A 65 -23.56 -24.81 -23.14
CA LEU A 65 -23.49 -25.29 -21.76
C LEU A 65 -24.90 -25.64 -21.27
N SER A 66 -25.11 -26.88 -20.84
CA SER A 66 -26.39 -27.35 -20.29
C SER A 66 -26.60 -26.84 -18.86
N VAL A 67 -27.53 -25.90 -18.69
CA VAL A 67 -27.80 -25.17 -17.42
C VAL A 67 -28.56 -26.02 -16.38
N SER A 68 -28.94 -27.26 -16.71
CA SER A 68 -29.79 -28.10 -15.87
C SER A 68 -29.08 -28.77 -14.69
N LYS A 69 -27.74 -28.70 -14.63
CA LYS A 69 -26.93 -29.18 -13.50
C LYS A 69 -25.69 -28.31 -13.31
N LEU A 70 -25.88 -27.11 -12.78
CA LEU A 70 -24.80 -26.39 -12.11
C LEU A 70 -24.95 -26.63 -10.60
N PRO A 71 -23.97 -27.26 -9.92
CA PRO A 71 -23.92 -27.20 -8.47
C PRO A 71 -23.76 -25.72 -8.09
N SER A 72 -24.51 -25.27 -7.07
CA SER A 72 -24.43 -23.91 -6.53
C SER A 72 -23.09 -23.69 -5.83
N ALA A 73 -22.05 -23.55 -6.63
CA ALA A 73 -20.73 -23.08 -6.25
C ALA A 73 -20.33 -22.05 -7.30
N ASN A 74 -20.25 -20.80 -6.85
CA ASN A 74 -19.83 -19.63 -7.62
C ASN A 74 -18.54 -19.88 -8.41
N PHE A 75 -18.65 -20.31 -9.67
CA PHE A 75 -17.56 -20.41 -10.64
C PHE A 75 -17.57 -19.27 -11.67
N LEU A 76 -18.30 -18.19 -11.39
CA LEU A 76 -18.26 -16.94 -12.14
C LEU A 76 -17.76 -15.86 -11.18
N ARG A 77 -16.45 -15.83 -10.95
CA ARG A 77 -15.82 -14.79 -10.13
C ARG A 77 -15.43 -13.54 -10.91
N ASP A 78 -15.51 -13.56 -12.25
CA ASP A 78 -15.23 -12.39 -13.06
C ASP A 78 -15.82 -12.54 -14.46
N VAL A 79 -16.81 -11.72 -14.82
CA VAL A 79 -17.43 -11.71 -16.16
C VAL A 79 -17.18 -10.36 -16.86
N SER A 80 -16.07 -9.69 -16.54
CA SER A 80 -15.68 -8.49 -17.27
C SER A 80 -14.65 -8.84 -18.34
N PHE A 81 -14.96 -8.61 -19.61
CA PHE A 81 -13.98 -8.57 -20.70
C PHE A 81 -13.08 -7.31 -20.63
N GLU A 82 -13.12 -6.57 -19.51
CA GLU A 82 -12.23 -5.43 -19.27
C GLU A 82 -10.84 -5.95 -18.83
N PRO A 83 -9.74 -5.40 -19.36
CA PRO A 83 -8.39 -5.80 -18.95
C PRO A 83 -8.18 -5.45 -17.47
N PHE A 84 -7.95 -6.47 -16.65
CA PHE A 84 -7.65 -6.38 -15.20
C PHE A 84 -8.68 -5.60 -14.37
N LEU A 85 -9.74 -6.29 -13.94
CA LEU A 85 -10.69 -5.75 -12.97
C LEU A 85 -10.15 -5.91 -11.54
N PHE A 86 -9.85 -4.80 -10.87
CA PHE A 86 -9.52 -4.78 -9.45
C PHE A 86 -10.79 -4.44 -8.65
N GLN A 87 -11.43 -5.46 -8.07
CA GLN A 87 -12.61 -5.27 -7.24
C GLN A 87 -12.22 -5.23 -5.76
N HIS A 88 -12.54 -4.13 -5.10
CA HIS A 88 -12.36 -3.96 -3.67
C HIS A 88 -13.65 -3.50 -3.01
N GLU A 89 -13.96 -4.11 -1.86
CA GLU A 89 -15.02 -3.63 -0.98
C GLU A 89 -14.41 -2.60 -0.04
N VAL A 90 -14.98 -1.41 -0.02
CA VAL A 90 -14.54 -0.29 0.81
C VAL A 90 -15.74 0.26 1.56
N ASP A 91 -15.55 0.64 2.81
CA ASP A 91 -16.59 1.31 3.58
C ASP A 91 -16.53 2.80 3.25
N LEU A 92 -17.57 3.31 2.59
CA LEU A 92 -17.65 4.73 2.24
C LEU A 92 -17.96 5.54 3.49
N LEU A 93 -17.04 6.42 3.86
CA LEU A 93 -17.17 7.31 5.01
C LEU A 93 -17.90 8.61 4.66
N GLY A 94 -17.90 8.99 3.38
CA GLY A 94 -18.54 10.20 2.88
C GLY A 94 -18.04 10.61 1.49
N GLY A 95 -18.40 11.80 1.02
CA GLY A 95 -17.92 12.31 -0.27
C GLY A 95 -18.58 13.62 -0.70
N SER A 96 -18.12 14.16 -1.82
CA SER A 96 -18.75 15.23 -2.59
C SER A 96 -19.23 14.69 -3.95
N ALA A 97 -19.70 15.56 -4.85
CA ALA A 97 -20.05 15.17 -6.22
C ALA A 97 -18.87 14.55 -7.00
N ASN A 98 -17.62 14.89 -6.64
CA ASN A 98 -16.42 14.52 -7.38
C ASN A 98 -15.39 13.72 -6.57
N ILE A 99 -15.60 13.54 -5.26
CA ILE A 99 -14.64 12.89 -4.36
C ILE A 99 -15.38 11.90 -3.47
N LEU A 100 -14.84 10.70 -3.32
CA LEU A 100 -15.35 9.68 -2.41
C LEU A 100 -14.28 9.34 -1.37
N TYR A 101 -14.67 9.34 -0.10
CA TYR A 101 -13.84 8.90 1.01
C TYR A 101 -14.21 7.46 1.34
N ALA A 102 -13.21 6.59 1.34
CA ALA A 102 -13.42 5.18 1.60
C ALA A 102 -12.33 4.65 2.52
N GLU A 103 -12.74 3.93 3.55
CA GLU A 103 -11.82 3.13 4.34
C GLU A 103 -11.62 1.79 3.64
N ALA A 104 -10.37 1.52 3.26
CA ALA A 104 -9.99 0.21 2.78
C ALA A 104 -10.10 -0.77 3.95
N LYS A 105 -10.93 -1.81 3.82
CA LYS A 105 -10.83 -2.97 4.73
C LYS A 105 -9.37 -3.47 4.68
N ALA A 106 -8.83 -3.82 5.85
CA ALA A 106 -7.40 -4.08 6.14
C ALA A 106 -6.62 -4.94 5.12
N ALA A 107 -7.29 -5.66 4.23
CA ALA A 107 -6.72 -6.50 3.18
C ALA A 107 -5.93 -5.75 2.07
N ILE A 108 -5.96 -4.41 2.03
CA ILE A 108 -5.24 -3.62 1.00
C ILE A 108 -3.89 -3.09 1.49
N ALA A 109 -3.63 -3.14 2.81
CA ALA A 109 -2.41 -2.59 3.40
C ALA A 109 -1.16 -3.32 2.86
N GLY A 110 -0.41 -2.64 1.99
CA GLY A 110 0.88 -3.10 1.45
C GLY A 110 0.85 -3.76 0.08
N GLN A 111 -0.31 -3.90 -0.58
CA GLN A 111 -0.37 -4.53 -1.91
C GLN A 111 -0.14 -3.56 -3.07
N PHE A 112 -0.52 -2.29 -2.90
CA PHE A 112 -0.40 -1.25 -3.93
C PHE A 112 0.32 -0.03 -3.34
N GLY A 113 1.23 0.56 -4.11
CA GLY A 113 1.91 1.80 -3.75
C GLY A 113 1.15 3.05 -4.19
N ASP A 114 1.64 4.21 -3.78
CA ASP A 114 1.17 5.49 -4.28
C ASP A 114 1.23 5.55 -5.81
N GLY A 115 0.21 6.14 -6.42
CA GLY A 115 0.09 6.32 -7.87
C GLY A 115 -0.31 5.08 -8.66
N PHE A 116 -0.40 3.89 -8.05
CA PHE A 116 -0.66 2.62 -8.75
C PHE A 116 -1.92 2.64 -9.62
N PHE A 117 -3.00 3.29 -9.15
CA PHE A 117 -4.26 3.38 -9.88
C PHE A 117 -4.45 4.71 -10.64
N ASN A 118 -3.45 5.59 -10.72
CA ASN A 118 -3.61 6.88 -11.40
C ASN A 118 -3.98 6.67 -12.88
N GLY A 119 -5.02 7.36 -13.35
CA GLY A 119 -5.56 7.21 -14.70
C GLY A 119 -6.48 6.00 -14.90
N ALA A 120 -6.67 5.15 -13.88
CA ALA A 120 -7.57 4.01 -13.97
C ALA A 120 -9.04 4.47 -13.98
N ALA A 121 -9.89 3.76 -14.73
CA ALA A 121 -11.33 3.95 -14.67
C ALA A 121 -11.87 3.37 -13.35
N ILE A 122 -12.67 4.15 -12.62
CA ILE A 122 -13.34 3.72 -11.40
C ILE A 122 -14.85 3.72 -11.59
N ARG A 123 -15.53 2.72 -11.02
CA ARG A 123 -16.98 2.71 -10.87
C ARG A 123 -17.31 2.36 -9.42
N VAL A 124 -18.16 3.16 -8.79
CA VAL A 124 -18.61 2.89 -7.42
C VAL A 124 -20.01 2.31 -7.51
N VAL A 125 -20.18 1.15 -6.90
CA VAL A 125 -21.41 0.35 -6.95
C VAL A 125 -21.91 0.18 -5.53
N ALA A 126 -23.21 0.40 -5.30
CA ALA A 126 -23.82 0.23 -3.99
C ALA A 126 -25.04 -0.69 -4.10
N ALA A 127 -25.23 -1.55 -3.09
CA ALA A 127 -26.41 -2.41 -3.00
C ALA A 127 -27.66 -1.59 -2.70
N GLY A 128 -28.72 -1.80 -3.48
CA GLY A 128 -30.07 -1.30 -3.28
C GLY A 128 -31.08 -2.45 -3.17
N SER A 129 -32.35 -2.13 -2.99
CA SER A 129 -33.44 -3.11 -2.88
C SER A 129 -33.65 -3.94 -4.16
N ASP A 130 -33.11 -3.49 -5.28
CA ASP A 130 -33.17 -4.07 -6.62
C ASP A 130 -31.84 -4.67 -7.10
N GLY A 131 -30.78 -4.64 -6.26
CA GLY A 131 -29.47 -5.23 -6.57
C GLY A 131 -28.33 -4.22 -6.52
N LEU A 132 -27.23 -4.52 -7.22
CA LEU A 132 -26.04 -3.67 -7.27
C LEU A 132 -26.22 -2.54 -8.30
N ASN A 133 -26.26 -1.29 -7.83
CA ASN A 133 -26.44 -0.11 -8.67
C ASN A 133 -25.16 0.72 -8.76
N VAL A 134 -24.75 1.06 -9.98
CA VAL A 134 -23.63 1.99 -10.20
C VAL A 134 -24.07 3.38 -9.74
N ARG A 135 -23.39 3.92 -8.73
CA ARG A 135 -23.62 5.26 -8.19
C ARG A 135 -22.76 6.31 -8.87
N HIS A 136 -21.51 5.98 -9.17
CA HIS A 136 -20.55 6.90 -9.80
C HIS A 136 -19.65 6.19 -10.79
N LYS A 137 -19.18 6.94 -11.80
CA LYS A 137 -18.12 6.55 -12.74
C LYS A 137 -17.13 7.70 -12.82
N GLY A 138 -15.84 7.39 -12.95
CA GLY A 138 -14.81 8.42 -13.07
C GLY A 138 -13.46 7.85 -13.45
N THR A 139 -12.45 8.70 -13.38
CA THR A 139 -11.04 8.32 -13.54
C THR A 139 -10.31 8.70 -12.26
N VAL A 140 -9.46 7.81 -11.77
CA VAL A 140 -8.65 8.06 -10.58
C VAL A 140 -7.61 9.13 -10.91
N ALA A 141 -7.78 10.32 -10.33
CA ALA A 141 -6.82 11.42 -10.52
C ALA A 141 -5.53 11.17 -9.73
N ASN A 142 -5.64 10.76 -8.47
CA ASN A 142 -4.51 10.47 -7.60
C ASN A 142 -4.88 9.39 -6.56
N PHE A 143 -4.09 8.32 -6.50
CA PHE A 143 -4.20 7.22 -5.56
C PHE A 143 -3.05 7.26 -4.57
N GLY A 144 -3.35 7.19 -3.27
CA GLY A 144 -2.33 7.13 -2.23
C GLY A 144 -2.76 6.22 -1.07
N ILE A 145 -1.81 5.50 -0.50
CA ILE A 145 -2.04 4.64 0.67
C ILE A 145 -1.77 5.39 1.98
N ASN A 146 -2.38 4.93 3.07
CA ASN A 146 -2.18 5.45 4.43
C ASN A 146 -2.38 6.98 4.57
N ARG A 147 -3.27 7.55 3.78
CA ARG A 147 -3.61 8.97 3.85
C ARG A 147 -4.64 9.20 4.94
N VAL A 148 -4.30 10.02 5.92
CA VAL A 148 -5.20 10.40 7.01
C VAL A 148 -5.93 11.67 6.58
N GLY A 149 -7.12 11.53 6.00
CA GLY A 149 -8.05 12.64 5.78
C GLY A 149 -8.44 12.93 4.33
N THR A 150 -9.26 13.96 4.19
CA THR A 150 -9.81 14.47 2.93
C THR A 150 -8.73 15.16 2.10
N PHE A 151 -8.54 14.75 0.84
CA PHE A 151 -7.82 15.58 -0.12
C PHE A 151 -8.67 16.80 -0.46
N GLN A 152 -8.25 17.95 0.01
CA GLN A 152 -8.79 19.22 -0.45
C GLN A 152 -7.89 19.75 -1.57
N LEU A 153 -8.46 19.92 -2.75
CA LEU A 153 -7.77 20.63 -3.82
C LEU A 153 -7.64 22.08 -3.38
N LEU A 154 -6.39 22.51 -3.20
CA LEU A 154 -6.08 23.89 -2.87
C LEU A 154 -6.07 24.70 -4.16
N SER A 155 -6.84 25.78 -4.19
CA SER A 155 -6.78 26.75 -5.29
C SER A 155 -5.60 27.67 -5.02
N ILE A 156 -4.52 27.49 -5.78
CA ILE A 156 -3.37 28.39 -5.71
C ILE A 156 -3.77 29.74 -6.33
N PRO A 157 -3.48 30.86 -5.67
CA PRO A 157 -3.73 32.20 -6.20
C PRO A 157 -3.09 32.43 -7.59
N ALA A 158 -3.76 33.19 -8.46
CA ALA A 158 -3.34 33.39 -9.85
C ALA A 158 -2.06 34.24 -10.00
N ASP A 159 -1.67 34.94 -8.94
CA ASP A 159 -0.43 35.70 -8.81
C ASP A 159 0.80 34.82 -8.51
N VAL A 160 0.61 33.52 -8.22
CA VAL A 160 1.71 32.58 -8.07
C VAL A 160 2.20 32.10 -9.44
N PRO A 161 3.50 32.28 -9.78
CA PRO A 161 4.04 31.82 -11.06
C PRO A 161 3.87 30.31 -11.30
N PRO A 162 3.64 29.85 -12.55
CA PRO A 162 3.44 28.43 -12.85
C PRO A 162 4.65 27.52 -12.56
N GLU A 163 5.86 28.06 -12.54
CA GLU A 163 7.10 27.32 -12.23
C GLU A 163 7.43 27.29 -10.72
N SER A 164 6.59 27.92 -9.90
CA SER A 164 6.74 27.94 -8.45
C SER A 164 6.52 26.55 -7.88
N ALA A 165 7.45 26.14 -7.00
CA ALA A 165 7.34 24.90 -6.25
C ALA A 165 7.38 25.22 -4.76
N VAL A 166 6.49 24.58 -3.99
CA VAL A 166 6.58 24.55 -2.54
C VAL A 166 7.70 23.61 -2.13
N LEU A 167 8.63 24.08 -1.30
CA LEU A 167 9.79 23.33 -0.84
C LEU A 167 9.69 22.96 0.64
N SER A 168 9.01 23.78 1.45
CA SER A 168 8.87 23.56 2.89
C SER A 168 7.58 24.15 3.44
N PHE A 169 7.13 23.67 4.60
CA PHE A 169 5.91 24.13 5.26
C PHE A 169 6.09 24.19 6.78
N ALA A 170 5.37 25.11 7.42
CA ALA A 170 5.34 25.23 8.86
C ALA A 170 3.95 25.66 9.33
N SER A 171 3.63 25.32 10.57
CA SER A 171 2.42 25.79 11.25
C SER A 171 2.77 26.33 12.62
N ASN A 172 2.19 27.46 13.00
CA ASN A 172 2.32 28.05 14.33
C ASN A 172 1.02 28.76 14.71
N GLY A 173 0.52 28.53 15.93
CA GLY A 173 -0.63 29.30 16.46
C GLY A 173 -1.90 29.29 15.60
N GLY A 174 -2.15 28.26 14.79
CA GLY A 174 -3.30 28.19 13.87
C GLY A 174 -3.06 28.83 12.50
N GLN A 175 -1.89 29.44 12.27
CA GLN A 175 -1.43 29.84 10.95
C GLN A 175 -0.61 28.72 10.32
N SER A 176 -0.74 28.55 9.01
CA SER A 176 0.07 27.63 8.21
C SER A 176 0.69 28.37 7.04
N LEU A 177 1.98 28.14 6.83
CA LEU A 177 2.75 28.73 5.75
C LEU A 177 3.40 27.63 4.93
N ALA A 178 3.53 27.86 3.63
CA ALA A 178 4.45 27.16 2.76
C ALA A 178 5.41 28.15 2.11
N VAL A 179 6.67 27.74 1.94
CA VAL A 179 7.69 28.53 1.26
C VAL A 179 8.26 27.75 0.09
N GLY A 180 8.90 28.44 -0.84
CA GLY A 180 9.50 27.75 -1.96
C GLY A 180 10.28 28.63 -2.93
N ARG A 181 10.20 28.28 -4.20
CA ARG A 181 11.03 28.87 -5.26
C ARG A 181 10.90 30.38 -5.36
N GLY A 182 12.01 31.04 -5.63
CA GLY A 182 12.06 32.48 -5.90
C GLY A 182 11.53 33.34 -4.74
N GLY A 183 11.69 32.90 -3.49
CA GLY A 183 11.21 33.65 -2.33
C GLY A 183 9.74 33.47 -1.97
N MET A 184 9.01 32.62 -2.69
CA MET A 184 7.57 32.49 -2.57
C MET A 184 7.14 32.15 -1.13
N VAL A 185 6.12 32.85 -0.64
CA VAL A 185 5.40 32.53 0.60
C VAL A 185 3.92 32.34 0.28
N LEU A 186 3.35 31.21 0.70
CA LEU A 186 1.92 30.93 0.67
C LEU A 186 1.40 30.83 2.10
N ARG A 187 0.31 31.52 2.41
CA ARG A 187 -0.31 31.53 3.73
C ARG A 187 -1.63 30.79 3.72
N ASP A 188 -2.03 30.32 4.89
CA ASP A 188 -3.27 29.56 5.13
C ASP A 188 -3.38 28.33 4.23
N VAL A 189 -2.27 27.61 4.04
CA VAL A 189 -2.18 26.42 3.18
C VAL A 189 -2.98 25.23 3.69
N THR A 190 -3.39 25.26 4.96
CA THR A 190 -4.34 24.30 5.55
C THR A 190 -5.78 24.83 5.56
N GLY A 191 -5.99 26.11 5.23
CA GLY A 191 -7.31 26.72 5.15
C GLY A 191 -7.86 26.69 3.74
N GLN A 192 -9.02 27.34 3.56
CA GLN A 192 -9.70 27.35 2.26
C GLN A 192 -9.24 28.50 1.35
N THR A 193 -8.55 29.50 1.91
CA THR A 193 -8.19 30.74 1.20
C THR A 193 -6.69 30.97 1.28
N ILE A 194 -5.96 30.43 0.32
CA ILE A 194 -4.51 30.67 0.20
C ILE A 194 -4.28 32.11 -0.24
N THR A 195 -3.30 32.77 0.38
CA THR A 195 -2.82 34.09 -0.06
C THR A 195 -1.32 34.03 -0.31
N ALA A 196 -0.87 34.61 -1.42
CA ALA A 196 0.54 34.74 -1.71
C ALA A 196 1.14 35.96 -0.99
N GLY A 197 2.41 35.87 -0.62
CA GLY A 197 3.19 36.94 -0.03
C GLY A 197 4.63 36.90 -0.51
N ASP A 198 5.39 37.92 -0.12
CA ASP A 198 6.81 38.08 -0.46
C ASP A 198 7.63 38.05 0.83
N SER A 199 8.73 37.30 0.82
CA SER A 199 9.68 37.21 1.94
C SER A 199 10.76 38.30 1.91
N GLY A 200 10.88 39.04 0.81
CA GLY A 200 12.00 39.94 0.54
C GLY A 200 13.28 39.21 0.12
N ILE A 201 13.28 37.88 0.08
CA ILE A 201 14.38 37.04 -0.38
C ILE A 201 14.03 36.56 -1.79
N THR A 202 14.92 36.71 -2.77
CA THR A 202 14.66 36.25 -4.15
C THR A 202 15.16 34.84 -4.43
N ALA A 203 15.99 34.28 -3.55
CA ALA A 203 16.48 32.91 -3.65
C ALA A 203 15.40 31.90 -3.22
N ASP A 204 15.60 30.62 -3.57
CA ASP A 204 14.68 29.57 -3.14
C ASP A 204 14.69 29.45 -1.61
N LEU A 205 13.52 29.54 -0.99
CA LEU A 205 13.35 29.28 0.44
C LEU A 205 13.26 27.78 0.67
N THR A 206 14.34 27.20 1.19
CA THR A 206 14.54 25.76 1.34
C THR A 206 14.00 25.22 2.66
N GLY A 207 13.90 26.08 3.68
CA GLY A 207 13.39 25.70 5.00
C GLY A 207 12.56 26.79 5.64
N ILE A 208 11.50 26.39 6.35
CA ILE A 208 10.74 27.24 7.26
C ILE A 208 10.40 26.46 8.54
N CYS A 209 10.43 27.14 9.69
CA CYS A 209 9.99 26.56 10.95
C CYS A 209 9.17 27.56 11.77
N ALA A 210 8.37 27.05 12.72
CA ALA A 210 7.80 27.88 13.77
C ALA A 210 8.93 28.46 14.63
N PHE A 211 8.89 29.76 14.89
CA PHE A 211 9.89 30.46 15.69
C PHE A 211 9.22 31.55 16.51
N ASN A 212 9.33 31.46 17.85
CA ASN A 212 8.61 32.34 18.78
C ASN A 212 7.10 32.37 18.46
N ALA A 213 6.53 33.57 18.28
CA ALA A 213 5.13 33.77 17.92
C ALA A 213 4.84 33.60 16.41
N GLY A 214 5.88 33.47 15.57
CA GLY A 214 5.74 33.42 14.12
C GLY A 214 6.60 32.36 13.47
N PHE A 215 7.36 32.76 12.44
CA PHE A 215 8.06 31.87 11.52
C PHE A 215 9.46 32.37 11.20
N MET A 216 10.37 31.43 10.97
CA MET A 216 11.71 31.70 10.47
C MET A 216 11.94 30.90 9.20
N ALA A 217 12.42 31.55 8.16
CA ALA A 217 12.75 30.94 6.87
C ALA A 217 14.23 31.12 6.53
N VAL A 218 14.76 30.17 5.77
CA VAL A 218 16.14 30.18 5.25
C VAL A 218 16.17 29.86 3.76
N SER A 219 17.20 30.33 3.06
CA SER A 219 17.32 30.18 1.61
C SER A 219 18.54 29.36 1.18
N GLU A 220 18.49 28.85 -0.06
CA GLU A 220 19.62 28.20 -0.72
C GLU A 220 20.84 29.14 -0.91
N ALA A 221 20.63 30.46 -0.87
CA ALA A 221 21.71 31.45 -0.95
C ALA A 221 22.31 31.78 0.42
N GLY A 222 21.76 31.23 1.50
CA GLY A 222 22.21 31.47 2.87
C GLY A 222 21.58 32.70 3.54
N ASP A 223 20.46 33.19 3.00
CA ASP A 223 19.65 34.22 3.63
C ASP A 223 18.78 33.61 4.73
N ALA A 224 18.37 34.47 5.67
CA ALA A 224 17.38 34.12 6.67
C ALA A 224 16.44 35.31 6.90
N ALA A 225 15.17 35.03 7.18
CA ALA A 225 14.19 36.04 7.52
C ALA A 225 13.23 35.52 8.61
N TYR A 226 12.72 36.46 9.40
CA TYR A 226 11.72 36.22 10.43
C TYR A 226 10.44 36.99 10.13
N SER A 227 9.28 36.39 10.43
CA SER A 227 8.00 37.06 10.33
C SER A 227 7.09 36.61 11.46
N GLU A 228 6.43 37.55 12.14
CA GLU A 228 5.45 37.22 13.18
C GLU A 228 4.10 36.77 12.58
N ASP A 229 3.72 37.30 11.41
CA ASP A 229 2.39 37.12 10.81
C ASP A 229 2.40 36.41 9.44
N GLY A 230 3.59 36.12 8.92
CA GLY A 230 3.82 35.56 7.58
C GLY A 230 3.59 36.54 6.43
N LEU A 231 3.37 37.83 6.71
CA LEU A 231 3.17 38.90 5.72
C LEU A 231 4.37 39.84 5.68
N ALA A 232 4.79 40.33 6.85
CA ALA A 232 5.93 41.23 6.97
C ALA A 232 7.15 40.43 7.40
N TRP A 233 8.16 40.37 6.53
CA TRP A 233 9.40 39.64 6.78
C TRP A 233 10.54 40.61 7.06
N GLU A 234 11.24 40.36 8.16
CA GLU A 234 12.43 41.10 8.58
C GLU A 234 13.67 40.22 8.33
N PRO A 235 14.73 40.77 7.71
CA PRO A 235 15.98 40.04 7.54
C PRO A 235 16.57 39.61 8.88
N TRP A 236 16.98 38.36 8.98
CA TRP A 236 17.73 37.83 10.12
C TRP A 236 19.21 37.85 9.80
N ILE A 237 20.04 38.39 10.70
CA ILE A 237 21.45 38.63 10.40
C ILE A 237 22.19 37.30 10.34
N VAL A 238 22.83 37.02 9.20
CA VAL A 238 23.71 35.87 8.99
C VAL A 238 25.16 36.36 8.86
N MET A 239 26.00 36.08 9.87
CA MET A 239 27.37 36.59 9.88
C MET A 239 28.29 35.91 8.86
N THR A 240 27.97 34.69 8.48
CA THR A 240 28.73 33.91 7.51
C THR A 240 27.73 33.17 6.61
N PRO A 241 27.23 33.84 5.55
CA PRO A 241 26.27 33.24 4.65
C PRO A 241 26.87 31.99 4.00
N ALA A 242 26.09 30.91 4.00
CA ALA A 242 26.37 29.66 3.33
C ALA A 242 25.03 29.04 2.93
N PRO A 243 24.95 28.26 1.84
CA PRO A 243 23.69 27.63 1.42
C PRO A 243 23.03 26.84 2.55
N LEU A 244 21.72 26.99 2.72
CA LEU A 244 20.95 26.31 3.75
C LEU A 244 19.91 25.42 3.09
N ASN A 245 19.72 24.23 3.65
CA ASN A 245 18.76 23.22 3.21
C ASN A 245 17.54 23.16 4.14
N ALA A 246 17.74 23.44 5.44
CA ALA A 246 16.69 23.33 6.44
C ALA A 246 16.95 24.23 7.66
N VAL A 247 15.88 24.51 8.40
CA VAL A 247 15.92 25.25 9.66
C VAL A 247 14.96 24.63 10.66
N ALA A 248 15.37 24.58 11.92
CA ALA A 248 14.55 24.16 13.05
C ALA A 248 14.78 25.10 14.23
N ALA A 249 13.79 25.21 15.10
CA ALA A 249 13.91 26.03 16.29
C ALA A 249 13.23 25.42 17.50
N ASN A 250 13.67 25.85 18.68
CA ASN A 250 13.05 25.52 19.94
C ASN A 250 12.17 26.67 20.45
N ALA A 251 11.35 26.36 21.46
CA ALA A 251 10.47 27.34 22.11
C ALA A 251 11.22 28.45 22.88
N ASN A 252 12.53 28.32 23.08
CA ASN A 252 13.36 29.27 23.83
C ASN A 252 14.05 30.30 22.92
N GLY A 253 13.59 30.45 21.67
CA GLY A 253 14.13 31.43 20.71
C GLY A 253 15.52 31.08 20.20
N THR A 254 15.87 29.79 20.17
CA THR A 254 17.09 29.28 19.54
C THR A 254 16.73 28.59 18.24
N ALA A 255 17.41 28.95 17.15
CA ALA A 255 17.26 28.33 15.85
C ALA A 255 18.56 27.63 15.44
N VAL A 256 18.44 26.60 14.61
CA VAL A 256 19.56 25.92 13.97
C VAL A 256 19.20 25.78 12.49
N ALA A 257 20.06 26.31 11.62
CA ALA A 257 19.95 26.10 10.19
C ALA A 257 21.12 25.22 9.73
N VAL A 258 20.87 24.38 8.75
CA VAL A 258 21.86 23.42 8.26
C VAL A 258 21.91 23.41 6.74
N GLY A 259 23.03 22.99 6.17
CA GLY A 259 23.23 23.03 4.72
C GLY A 259 24.29 22.04 4.20
N PRO A 260 24.68 22.20 2.92
CA PRO A 260 25.69 21.37 2.29
C PRO A 260 27.05 21.43 2.99
N GLY A 261 27.88 20.40 2.83
CA GLY A 261 29.25 20.40 3.35
C GLY A 261 29.34 20.50 4.88
N GLY A 262 28.30 20.06 5.60
CA GLY A 262 28.26 20.09 7.06
C GLY A 262 28.06 21.48 7.65
N VAL A 263 27.53 22.44 6.90
CA VAL A 263 27.20 23.77 7.41
C VAL A 263 26.17 23.66 8.53
N ILE A 264 26.50 24.24 9.69
CA ILE A 264 25.56 24.45 10.81
C ILE A 264 25.65 25.91 11.22
N LEU A 265 24.52 26.61 11.16
CA LEU A 265 24.34 27.94 11.72
C LEU A 265 23.53 27.84 13.00
N PHE A 266 24.06 28.37 14.09
CA PHE A 266 23.36 28.51 15.36
C PHE A 266 22.82 29.92 15.52
N GLY A 267 21.52 30.03 15.76
CA GLY A 267 20.76 31.26 15.80
C GLY A 267 20.29 31.62 17.19
N ARG A 268 20.68 32.81 17.68
CA ARG A 268 20.17 33.37 18.95
C ARG A 268 20.24 34.89 18.92
N ASN A 269 19.28 35.56 19.56
CA ASN A 269 19.23 37.02 19.67
C ASN A 269 19.29 37.76 18.32
N GLY A 270 18.61 37.27 17.29
CA GLY A 270 18.55 37.92 15.97
C GLY A 270 19.74 37.65 15.05
N VAL A 271 20.68 36.78 15.45
CA VAL A 271 21.91 36.52 14.70
C VAL A 271 22.15 35.03 14.52
N PHE A 272 22.52 34.62 13.30
CA PHE A 272 23.10 33.31 12.97
C PHE A 272 24.63 33.37 12.91
N SER A 273 25.27 32.43 13.59
CA SER A 273 26.73 32.24 13.60
C SER A 273 27.09 30.82 13.19
N LEU A 274 28.17 30.66 12.41
CA LEU A 274 28.66 29.35 11.97
C LEU A 274 29.21 28.54 13.16
N VAL A 275 28.89 27.25 13.18
CA VAL A 275 29.37 26.28 14.16
C VAL A 275 30.00 25.09 13.43
N GLN A 276 31.07 24.53 13.99
CA GLN A 276 31.72 23.35 13.45
C GLN A 276 30.86 22.10 13.70
N SER A 277 30.49 21.41 12.63
CA SER A 277 29.66 20.19 12.68
C SER A 277 30.47 18.91 12.92
N GLY A 278 31.77 18.93 12.58
CA GLY A 278 32.62 17.73 12.60
C GLY A 278 32.36 16.76 11.44
N THR A 279 31.62 17.18 10.42
CA THR A 279 31.35 16.41 9.20
C THR A 279 31.39 17.32 7.98
N ASP A 280 31.74 16.77 6.82
CA ASP A 280 31.67 17.48 5.52
C ASP A 280 30.47 16.99 4.68
N ARG A 281 29.55 16.23 5.30
CA ARG A 281 28.34 15.73 4.62
C ARG A 281 27.24 16.78 4.61
N ASP A 282 26.46 16.78 3.53
CA ASP A 282 25.26 17.60 3.43
C ASP A 282 24.26 17.25 4.54
N LEU A 283 23.69 18.30 5.11
CA LEU A 283 22.70 18.23 6.17
C LEU A 283 21.35 18.72 5.63
N HIS A 284 20.28 18.07 6.06
CA HIS A 284 18.89 18.31 5.65
C HIS A 284 17.95 18.15 6.84
#